data_AF-A0A816VUC5-F1
#
_entry.id   AF-A0A816VUC5-F1
#
_cell.length_a   1.000
_cell.length_b   1.000
_cell.length_c   1.000
_cell.angle_alpha   90.00
_cell.angle_beta   90.00
_cell.angle_gamma   90.00
#
_symmetry.space_group_name_H-M   'P 1'
#
loop_
_entity.id
_entity.type
_entity.pdbx_description
1 polymer ?
#
loop_
_entity_poly.entity_id
_entity_poly.type
_entity_poly.pdbx_seq_one_letter_code
_entity_poly.pdbx_strand_id
1 'polypeptide(L)'
;MNQEKEAKKEAFRKYLESSGVLDSLTKVLVALYEQNDKPSSALEFIQQKLGGPSVSDYEKLQAEKSDLQIKYNELFAKHQETLRELEGVKSLHSRNSSKDDDEREVIEDEHTALVAPPHH
;
A
#
# COMPACT_ATOMS: atom_id res chain seq x y z
N MET A 1 6.26 51.16 -27.15
CA MET A 1 6.34 49.70 -27.40
C MET A 1 7.73 49.11 -27.20
N ASN A 2 8.83 49.74 -27.64
CA ASN A 2 10.18 49.18 -27.45
C ASN A 2 10.68 49.29 -25.99
N GLN A 3 10.47 50.44 -25.32
CA GLN A 3 10.81 50.62 -23.90
C GLN A 3 10.10 49.62 -22.98
N GLU A 4 8.83 49.31 -23.25
CA GLU A 4 8.07 48.35 -22.44
C GLU A 4 8.58 46.92 -22.58
N LYS A 5 9.07 46.53 -23.77
CA LYS A 5 9.71 45.23 -24.00
C LYS A 5 11.02 45.11 -23.24
N GLU A 6 11.85 46.15 -23.26
CA GLU A 6 13.12 46.17 -22.54
C GLU A 6 12.91 46.20 -21.02
N ALA A 7 11.91 46.92 -20.53
CA ALA A 7 11.53 46.89 -19.11
C ALA A 7 11.11 45.49 -18.64
N LYS A 8 10.35 44.74 -19.46
CA LYS A 8 9.96 43.35 -19.16
C LYS A 8 11.16 42.41 -19.13
N LYS A 9 12.10 42.55 -20.07
CA LYS A 9 13.36 41.76 -20.08
C LYS A 9 14.21 42.04 -18.85
N GLU A 10 14.35 43.31 -18.48
CA GLU A 10 15.13 43.73 -17.31
C GLU A 10 14.50 43.21 -16.01
N ALA A 11 13.17 43.30 -15.88
CA ALA A 11 12.46 42.73 -14.74
C ALA A 11 12.66 41.21 -14.63
N PHE A 12 12.62 40.49 -15.75
CA PHE A 12 12.87 39.04 -15.76
C PHE A 12 14.31 38.70 -15.39
N ARG A 13 15.30 39.47 -15.88
CA ARG A 13 16.69 39.31 -15.49
C ARG A 13 16.88 39.49 -13.99
N LYS A 14 16.36 40.59 -13.44
CA LYS A 14 16.40 40.87 -12.00
C LYS A 14 15.73 39.78 -11.17
N TYR A 15 14.64 39.19 -11.67
CA TYR A 15 13.98 38.06 -11.02
C TYR A 15 14.89 36.83 -10.97
N LEU A 16 15.55 36.46 -12.07
CA LEU A 16 16.46 35.32 -12.10
C LEU A 16 17.71 35.54 -11.22
N GLU A 17 18.19 36.77 -11.15
CA GLU A 17 19.28 37.18 -10.25
C GLU A 17 18.86 37.11 -8.78
N SER A 18 17.74 37.74 -8.41
CA SER A 18 17.28 37.82 -7.02
C SER A 18 16.78 36.48 -6.46
N SER A 19 16.25 35.60 -7.31
CA SER A 19 15.86 34.23 -6.94
C SER A 19 17.06 33.26 -6.87
N GLY A 20 18.27 33.69 -7.25
CA GLY A 20 19.47 32.84 -7.25
C GLY A 20 19.50 31.78 -8.34
N VAL A 21 18.60 31.84 -9.33
CA VAL A 21 18.55 30.90 -10.46
C VAL A 21 19.83 30.98 -11.28
N LEU A 22 20.31 32.19 -11.58
CA LEU A 22 21.54 32.36 -12.36
C LEU A 22 22.75 31.79 -11.63
N ASP A 23 22.92 32.08 -10.34
CA ASP A 23 24.01 31.56 -9.51
C ASP A 23 23.98 30.02 -9.45
N SER A 24 22.80 29.43 -9.26
CA SER A 24 22.62 27.98 -9.24
C SER A 24 23.01 27.34 -10.58
N LEU A 25 22.50 27.88 -11.69
CA LEU A 25 22.83 27.39 -13.03
C LEU A 25 24.33 27.53 -13.32
N THR A 26 24.94 28.66 -12.97
CA THR A 26 26.38 28.88 -13.12
C THR A 26 27.18 27.85 -12.33
N LYS A 27 26.85 27.60 -11.07
CA LYS A 27 27.52 26.59 -10.23
C LYS A 27 27.42 25.19 -10.83
N VAL A 28 26.27 24.80 -11.38
CA VAL A 28 26.10 23.49 -12.02
C VAL A 28 26.94 23.38 -13.29
N LEU A 29 26.98 24.43 -14.12
CA LEU A 29 27.81 24.47 -15.33
C LEU A 29 29.30 24.45 -15.00
N VAL A 30 29.74 25.16 -13.96
CA VAL A 30 31.11 25.10 -13.45
C VAL A 30 31.44 23.69 -12.98
N ALA A 31 30.57 23.06 -12.19
CA ALA A 31 30.78 21.68 -11.74
C ALA A 31 30.87 20.69 -12.92
N LEU A 32 30.07 20.88 -13.98
CA LEU A 32 30.15 20.07 -15.20
C LEU A 32 31.45 20.32 -15.97
N TYR A 33 31.93 21.56 -15.99
CA TYR A 33 33.20 21.92 -16.62
C TYR A 33 34.39 21.29 -15.89
N GLU A 34 34.39 21.30 -14.56
CA GLU A 34 35.45 20.80 -13.69
C GLU A 34 35.51 19.26 -13.59
N GLN A 35 34.48 18.54 -14.05
CA GLN A 35 34.52 17.08 -14.16
C GLN A 35 35.70 16.64 -15.04
N ASN A 36 36.65 15.91 -14.43
CA ASN A 36 37.82 15.32 -15.09
C ASN A 36 37.41 14.36 -16.22
N ASP A 37 36.44 13.48 -15.92
CA ASP A 37 35.78 12.63 -16.91
C ASP A 37 34.38 13.18 -17.18
N LYS A 38 34.08 13.50 -18.44
CA LYS A 38 32.76 14.01 -18.79
C LYS A 38 31.71 12.93 -18.58
N PRO A 39 30.57 13.25 -17.92
CA PRO A 39 29.49 12.29 -17.76
C PRO A 39 28.97 11.86 -19.13
N SER A 40 28.56 10.61 -19.24
CA SER A 40 27.93 10.05 -20.45
C SER A 40 26.70 10.85 -20.89
N SER A 41 25.97 11.43 -19.93
CA SER A 41 24.86 12.35 -20.15
C SER A 41 25.05 13.64 -19.35
N ALA A 42 25.38 14.73 -20.05
CA ALA A 42 25.47 16.06 -19.44
C ALA A 42 24.10 16.54 -18.91
N LEU A 43 23.02 16.16 -19.59
CA LEU A 43 21.67 16.55 -19.19
C LEU A 43 21.26 15.90 -17.87
N GLU A 44 21.51 14.60 -17.70
CA GLU A 44 21.24 13.91 -16.44
C GLU A 44 22.08 14.48 -15.29
N PHE A 45 23.36 14.78 -15.54
CA PHE A 45 24.21 15.43 -14.54
C PHE A 45 23.62 16.76 -14.07
N ILE A 46 23.17 17.61 -15.00
CA ILE A 46 22.54 18.90 -14.68
C ILE A 46 21.25 18.68 -13.89
N GLN A 47 20.39 17.76 -14.34
CA GLN A 47 19.13 17.43 -13.65
C GLN A 47 19.40 17.00 -12.20
N GLN A 48 20.33 16.06 -11.99
CA GLN A 48 20.70 15.60 -10.65
C GLN A 48 21.28 16.72 -9.78
N LYS A 49 22.16 17.56 -10.32
CA LYS A 49 22.76 18.69 -9.58
C LYS A 49 21.75 19.77 -9.20
N LEU A 50 20.66 19.90 -9.95
CA LEU A 50 19.52 20.78 -9.63
C LEU A 50 18.45 20.10 -8.75
N GLY A 51 18.69 18.86 -8.30
CA GLY A 51 17.76 18.12 -7.44
C GLY A 51 16.60 17.46 -8.20
N GLY A 52 16.70 17.32 -9.52
CA GLY A 52 15.77 16.56 -10.34
C GLY A 52 15.94 15.05 -10.11
N PRO A 53 14.83 14.27 -10.17
CA PRO A 53 14.89 12.82 -10.05
C PRO A 53 15.67 12.21 -11.21
N SER A 54 16.49 11.20 -10.93
CA SER A 54 17.18 10.45 -11.97
C SER A 54 16.30 9.35 -12.57
N VAL A 55 16.71 8.83 -13.73
CA VAL A 55 16.05 7.67 -14.34
C VAL A 55 16.04 6.48 -13.38
N SER A 56 17.15 6.25 -12.65
CA SER A 56 17.22 5.19 -11.64
C SER A 56 16.24 5.39 -10.49
N ASP A 57 16.01 6.63 -10.06
CA ASP A 57 15.03 6.92 -9.01
C ASP A 57 13.60 6.62 -9.49
N TYR A 58 13.31 6.94 -10.76
CA TYR A 58 12.03 6.61 -11.38
C TYR A 58 11.83 5.10 -11.49
N GLU A 59 12.84 4.35 -11.93
CA GLU A 59 12.81 2.90 -12.02
C GLU A 59 12.61 2.23 -10.66
N LYS A 60 13.33 2.69 -9.63
CA LYS A 60 13.16 2.22 -8.25
C LYS A 60 11.74 2.46 -7.75
N LEU A 61 11.22 3.67 -7.95
CA LEU A 61 9.85 4.02 -7.55
C LEU A 61 8.81 3.15 -8.28
N GLN A 62 9.04 2.85 -9.56
CA GLN A 62 8.17 1.97 -10.34
C GLN A 62 8.19 0.53 -9.82
N ALA A 63 9.37 0.01 -9.45
CA ALA A 63 9.52 -1.30 -8.86
C ALA A 63 8.80 -1.39 -7.50
N GLU A 64 9.04 -0.42 -6.61
CA GLU A 64 8.37 -0.34 -5.31
C GLU A 64 6.85 -0.29 -5.44
N LYS A 65 6.33 0.47 -6.40
CA LYS A 65 4.90 0.51 -6.71
C LYS A 65 4.37 -0.87 -7.12
N SER A 66 5.09 -1.57 -7.99
CA SER A 66 4.71 -2.92 -8.44
C SER A 66 4.68 -3.91 -7.27
N ASP A 67 5.73 -3.92 -6.46
CA ASP A 67 5.85 -4.79 -5.28
C ASP A 67 4.74 -4.53 -4.27
N LEU A 68 4.42 -3.26 -4.02
CA LEU A 68 3.34 -2.88 -3.12
C LEU A 68 1.98 -3.33 -3.67
N GLN A 69 1.78 -3.24 -4.99
CA GLN A 69 0.55 -3.70 -5.63
C GLN A 69 0.39 -5.22 -5.58
N ILE A 70 1.48 -5.99 -5.72
CA ILE A 70 1.48 -7.44 -5.52
C ILE A 70 1.08 -7.77 -4.08
N LYS A 71 1.76 -7.17 -3.09
CA LYS A 71 1.47 -7.40 -1.66
C LYS A 71 0.04 -7.05 -1.30
N TYR A 72 -0.48 -5.94 -1.85
CA TYR A 72 -1.87 -5.53 -1.65
C TYR A 72 -2.84 -6.60 -2.17
N ASN A 73 -2.63 -7.09 -3.39
CA ASN A 73 -3.50 -8.10 -3.99
C ASN A 73 -3.45 -9.43 -3.20
N GLU A 74 -2.27 -9.87 -2.77
CA GLU A 74 -2.12 -11.07 -1.94
C GLU A 74 -2.84 -10.94 -0.60
N LEU A 75 -2.66 -9.80 0.08
CA LEU A 75 -3.31 -9.54 1.36
C LEU A 75 -4.83 -9.46 1.20
N PHE A 76 -5.30 -8.82 0.13
CA PHE A 76 -6.71 -8.73 -0.20
C PHE A 76 -7.33 -10.10 -0.50
N ALA A 77 -6.62 -10.96 -1.24
CA ALA A 77 -7.05 -12.34 -1.50
C ALA A 77 -7.17 -13.15 -0.21
N LYS A 78 -6.15 -13.11 0.66
CA LYS A 78 -6.18 -13.77 1.97
C LYS A 78 -7.33 -13.26 2.84
N HIS A 79 -7.57 -11.95 2.84
CA HIS A 79 -8.69 -11.38 3.59
C HIS A 79 -10.04 -11.91 3.10
N GLN A 80 -10.25 -11.98 1.78
CA GLN A 80 -11.47 -12.57 1.22
C GLN A 80 -11.64 -14.05 1.55
N GLU A 81 -10.54 -14.82 1.54
CA GLU A 81 -10.54 -16.23 1.92
C GLU A 81 -10.96 -16.40 3.38
N THR A 82 -10.33 -15.67 4.31
CA THR A 82 -10.67 -15.71 5.74
C THR A 82 -12.13 -15.32 6.00
N LEU A 83 -12.67 -14.31 5.31
CA LEU A 83 -14.09 -13.94 5.44
C LEU A 83 -15.02 -15.09 5.01
N ARG A 84 -14.68 -15.78 3.91
CA ARG A 84 -15.45 -16.92 3.40
C ARG A 84 -15.41 -18.09 4.38
N GLU A 85 -14.24 -18.40 4.95
CA GLU A 85 -14.10 -19.44 5.96
C GLU A 85 -14.91 -19.12 7.22
N LEU A 86 -14.86 -17.88 7.70
CA LEU A 86 -15.60 -17.43 8.87
C LEU A 86 -17.12 -17.56 8.67
N GLU A 87 -17.62 -17.19 7.49
CA GLU A 87 -19.02 -17.38 7.13
C GLU A 87 -19.41 -18.87 7.09
N GLY A 88 -18.55 -19.73 6.53
CA GLY A 88 -18.73 -21.17 6.52
C GLY A 88 -18.81 -21.79 7.93
N VAL A 89 -17.88 -21.43 8.81
CA VAL A 89 -17.85 -21.90 10.20
C VAL A 89 -19.09 -21.42 10.96
N LYS A 90 -19.51 -20.17 10.78
CA LYS A 90 -20.72 -19.62 11.42
C LYS A 90 -21.99 -20.35 10.97
N SER A 91 -22.09 -20.70 9.69
CA SER A 91 -23.21 -21.47 9.13
C SER A 91 -23.28 -22.89 9.69
N LEU A 92 -22.13 -23.57 9.82
CA LEU A 92 -22.04 -24.90 10.44
C LEU A 92 -22.39 -24.86 11.94
N HIS A 93 -21.91 -23.85 12.67
CA HIS A 93 -22.21 -23.70 14.09
C HIS A 93 -23.72 -23.50 14.34
N SER A 94 -24.38 -22.65 13.54
CA SER A 94 -25.83 -22.42 13.62
C SER A 94 -26.66 -23.66 13.31
N ARG A 95 -26.13 -24.60 12.52
CA ARG A 95 -26.81 -25.82 12.09
C ARG A 95 -26.58 -27.00 13.04
N ASN A 96 -25.47 -26.98 13.78
CA ASN A 96 -25.17 -27.96 14.82
C ASN A 96 -25.85 -27.61 16.15
N SER A 97 -25.99 -26.33 16.49
CA SER A 97 -26.73 -25.89 17.70
C SER A 97 -28.23 -26.21 17.66
N SER A 98 -28.81 -26.51 16.49
CA SER A 98 -30.21 -26.92 16.36
C SER A 98 -30.45 -28.43 16.45
N LYS A 99 -29.40 -29.25 16.64
CA LYS A 99 -29.52 -30.73 16.73
C LYS A 99 -29.29 -31.29 18.13
N ASP A 100 -28.69 -30.53 19.03
CA ASP A 100 -28.36 -31.01 20.38
C ASP A 100 -29.55 -30.91 21.37
N ASP A 101 -30.70 -30.34 20.95
CA ASP A 101 -31.91 -30.21 21.77
C ASP A 101 -32.89 -31.41 21.62
N ASP A 102 -32.71 -32.29 20.63
CA ASP A 102 -33.70 -33.36 20.31
C ASP A 102 -33.36 -34.78 20.84
N GLU A 103 -32.20 -35.00 21.48
CA GLU A 103 -31.78 -36.35 21.95
C GLU A 103 -31.91 -36.58 23.48
N ARG A 104 -32.60 -35.71 24.23
CA ARG A 104 -32.81 -35.85 25.68
C ARG A 104 -34.28 -36.05 26.11
N GLU A 105 -35.04 -36.88 25.42
CA GLU A 105 -36.29 -37.37 26.01
C GLU A 105 -36.53 -38.85 25.71
N VAL A 106 -37.02 -39.55 26.75
CA VAL A 106 -37.54 -40.93 26.77
C VAL A 106 -36.53 -42.07 27.05
N ILE A 107 -36.06 -42.15 28.30
CA ILE A 107 -35.85 -43.45 28.99
C ILE A 107 -36.34 -43.33 30.44
N GLU A 108 -37.65 -43.24 30.65
CA GLU A 108 -38.27 -43.68 31.91
C GLU A 108 -39.66 -44.20 31.57
N ASP A 109 -39.78 -45.50 31.30
CA ASP A 109 -41.03 -46.21 31.57
C ASP A 109 -40.70 -47.43 32.43
N GLU A 110 -41.04 -47.26 33.69
CA GLU A 110 -40.84 -48.09 34.85
C GLU A 110 -41.51 -49.45 34.66
N HIS A 111 -40.73 -50.54 34.75
CA HIS A 111 -41.26 -51.89 34.91
C HIS A 111 -41.97 -52.02 36.26
N THR A 112 -43.25 -51.65 36.35
CA THR A 112 -44.12 -52.06 37.46
C THR A 112 -44.73 -53.43 37.17
N ALA A 113 -44.04 -54.50 37.57
CA ALA A 113 -44.62 -55.85 37.61
C ALA A 113 -44.25 -56.55 38.93
N LEU A 114 -45.21 -56.46 39.86
CA LEU A 114 -45.55 -57.38 40.95
C LEU A 114 -44.50 -58.41 41.40
N VAL A 115 -44.00 -58.27 42.64
CA VAL A 115 -43.93 -59.39 43.60
C VAL A 115 -44.13 -58.82 45.02
N ALA A 116 -45.26 -59.16 45.66
CA ALA A 116 -45.46 -59.00 47.10
C ALA A 116 -45.05 -60.30 47.82
N PRO A 117 -44.37 -60.26 48.99
CA PRO A 117 -44.03 -61.45 49.76
C PRO A 117 -45.13 -61.81 50.78
N PRO A 118 -45.31 -63.10 51.15
CA PRO A 118 -46.31 -63.48 52.13
C PRO A 118 -45.75 -63.33 53.55
N HIS A 119 -46.55 -62.70 54.42
CA HIS A 119 -46.52 -62.90 55.87
C HIS A 119 -47.86 -63.54 56.26
N HIS A 120 -47.89 -64.84 56.57
CA HIS A 120 -47.97 -65.35 57.94
C HIS A 120 -47.92 -66.88 57.98
#